data_AF-A0A4Q4YHX5-F1
#
_entry.id   AF-A0A4Q4YHX5-F1
#
_cell.length_a   1.000
_cell.length_b   1.000
_cell.length_c   1.000
_cell.angle_alpha   90.00
_cell.angle_beta   90.00
_cell.angle_gamma   90.00
#
_symmetry.space_group_name_H-M   'P 1'
#
loop_
_entity.id
_entity.type
_entity.pdbx_description
1 polymer ?
#
loop_
_entity_poly.entity_id
_entity_poly.type
_entity_poly.pdbx_seq_one_letter_code
_entity_poly.pdbx_strand_id
1 'polypeptide(L)'
;MASHTLDGSTISNITSKEKEITGEARPVKGGPTAQAQKRTGAAITDATVSAIADGEIAITHEDAPRADGPTAFVESLDSGQEAPASTGQHTGKLDDSTISAITEAEKRTTGQDHPVEGGPTIQAQKHAGEPINRASLHDITEGEKTITHEVSAVKGGPTATAQSELSKSRN
;
A
#
# COMPACT_ATOMS: atom_id res chain seq x y z
N MET A 1 -16.57 18.02 14.92
CA MET A 1 -15.77 16.79 14.80
C MET A 1 -16.27 16.07 13.57
N ALA A 2 -15.43 15.87 12.56
CA ALA A 2 -15.84 15.14 11.37
C ALA A 2 -15.91 13.66 11.76
N SER A 3 -17.12 13.12 11.90
CA SER A 3 -17.32 11.68 12.07
C SER A 3 -17.01 11.02 10.74
N HIS A 4 -15.85 10.38 10.62
CA HIS A 4 -15.51 9.58 9.46
C HIS A 4 -16.45 8.37 9.38
N THR A 5 -16.92 8.05 8.18
CA THR A 5 -17.81 6.93 7.91
C THR A 5 -17.17 5.98 6.92
N LEU A 6 -17.61 4.71 6.93
CA LEU A 6 -17.25 3.73 5.91
C LEU A 6 -17.97 4.05 4.60
N ASP A 7 -17.50 5.09 3.92
CA ASP A 7 -17.98 5.48 2.61
C ASP A 7 -17.29 4.67 1.49
N GLY A 8 -17.75 4.86 0.25
CA GLY A 8 -17.20 4.13 -0.90
C GLY A 8 -15.70 4.38 -1.11
N SER A 9 -15.19 5.56 -0.75
CA SER A 9 -13.76 5.88 -0.83
C SER A 9 -12.97 5.09 0.21
N THR A 10 -13.40 5.10 1.47
CA THR A 10 -12.76 4.34 2.56
C THR A 10 -12.75 2.84 2.25
N ILE A 11 -13.88 2.29 1.78
CA ILE A 11 -13.98 0.88 1.40
C ILE A 11 -13.04 0.53 0.23
N SER A 12 -12.89 1.43 -0.75
CA SER A 12 -11.97 1.23 -1.87
C SER A 12 -10.50 1.20 -1.43
N ASN A 13 -10.14 2.04 -0.45
CA ASN A 13 -8.80 2.04 0.15
C ASN A 13 -8.55 0.76 0.95
N ILE A 14 -9.53 0.33 1.77
CA ILE A 14 -9.49 -0.96 2.48
C ILE A 14 -9.29 -2.12 1.49
N THR A 15 -10.01 -2.11 0.37
CA THR A 15 -9.89 -3.13 -0.69
C THR A 15 -8.48 -3.14 -1.30
N SER A 16 -7.90 -1.96 -1.52
CA SER A 16 -6.55 -1.83 -2.06
C SER A 16 -5.51 -2.41 -1.08
N LYS A 17 -5.66 -2.12 0.21
CA LYS A 17 -4.81 -2.69 1.27
C LYS A 17 -4.98 -4.20 1.44
N GLU A 18 -6.21 -4.71 1.37
CA GLU A 18 -6.46 -6.15 1.39
C GLU A 18 -5.82 -6.87 0.19
N LYS A 19 -5.87 -6.26 -1.00
CA LYS A 19 -5.22 -6.78 -2.20
C LYS A 19 -3.69 -6.82 -2.07
N GLU A 20 -3.09 -5.82 -1.43
CA GLU A 20 -1.65 -5.80 -1.15
C GLU A 20 -1.22 -6.96 -0.24
N ILE A 21 -2.10 -7.39 0.66
CA ILE A 21 -1.85 -8.49 1.60
C ILE A 21 -2.09 -9.86 0.97
N THR A 22 -3.22 -10.03 0.28
CA THR A 22 -3.69 -11.34 -0.22
C THR A 22 -3.24 -11.63 -1.65
N GLY A 23 -2.87 -10.59 -2.41
CA GLY A 23 -2.67 -10.67 -3.85
C GLY A 23 -3.97 -10.84 -4.66
N GLU A 24 -5.13 -10.94 -4.01
CA GLU A 24 -6.41 -11.14 -4.67
C GLU A 24 -7.07 -9.82 -5.07
N ALA A 25 -7.52 -9.75 -6.33
CA ALA A 25 -8.21 -8.56 -6.84
C ALA A 25 -9.66 -8.43 -6.36
N ARG A 26 -10.18 -9.45 -5.66
CA ARG A 26 -11.57 -9.49 -5.17
C ARG A 26 -11.56 -9.51 -3.64
N PRO A 27 -12.58 -8.92 -3.00
CA PRO A 27 -12.75 -9.06 -1.55
C PRO A 27 -12.78 -10.53 -1.15
N VAL A 28 -11.87 -10.91 -0.26
CA VAL A 28 -11.78 -12.25 0.29
C VAL A 28 -12.95 -12.46 1.24
N LYS A 29 -13.56 -13.65 1.17
CA LYS A 29 -14.71 -13.98 2.01
C LYS A 29 -14.28 -13.96 3.49
N GLY A 30 -14.85 -13.04 4.26
CA GLY A 30 -14.51 -12.85 5.67
C GLY A 30 -13.37 -11.87 5.92
N GLY A 31 -12.73 -11.36 4.87
CA GLY A 31 -11.66 -10.38 4.94
C GLY A 31 -12.11 -8.97 5.35
N PRO A 32 -11.14 -8.06 5.56
CA PRO A 32 -11.37 -6.71 6.06
C PRO A 32 -12.33 -5.88 5.17
N THR A 33 -12.25 -6.03 3.85
CA THR A 33 -13.15 -5.40 2.87
C THR A 33 -14.57 -5.93 2.99
N ALA A 34 -14.73 -7.24 3.16
CA ALA A 34 -16.05 -7.84 3.36
C ALA A 34 -16.69 -7.34 4.66
N GLN A 35 -15.89 -7.10 5.70
CA GLN A 35 -16.35 -6.56 6.98
C GLN A 35 -16.71 -5.07 6.88
N ALA A 36 -15.92 -4.29 6.13
CA ALA A 36 -16.20 -2.89 5.84
C ALA A 36 -17.47 -2.73 4.99
N GLN A 37 -17.65 -3.55 3.95
CA GLN A 37 -18.84 -3.51 3.09
C GLN A 37 -20.14 -3.81 3.85
N LYS A 38 -20.12 -4.74 4.81
CA LYS A 38 -21.28 -5.01 5.68
C LYS A 38 -21.70 -3.82 6.53
N ARG A 39 -20.80 -2.88 6.77
CA ARG A 39 -20.99 -1.68 7.59
C ARG A 39 -20.90 -0.40 6.76
N THR A 40 -21.18 -0.49 5.45
CA THR A 40 -21.18 0.69 4.56
C THR A 40 -22.12 1.77 5.10
N GLY A 41 -21.60 2.99 5.19
CA GLY A 41 -22.32 4.15 5.74
C GLY A 41 -22.36 4.23 7.27
N ALA A 42 -21.81 3.25 7.99
CA ALA A 42 -21.63 3.33 9.44
C ALA A 42 -20.47 4.27 9.79
N ALA A 43 -20.52 4.87 10.98
CA ALA A 43 -19.40 5.60 11.54
C ALA A 43 -18.22 4.66 11.82
N ILE A 44 -17.00 5.17 11.61
CA ILE A 44 -15.79 4.53 12.12
C ILE A 44 -15.86 4.66 13.64
N THR A 45 -15.80 3.51 14.31
CA THR A 45 -15.85 3.34 15.76
C THR A 45 -14.99 2.12 16.10
N ASP A 46 -14.61 1.95 17.37
CA ASP A 46 -13.87 0.78 17.85
C ASP A 46 -14.48 -0.56 17.39
N ALA A 47 -15.81 -0.65 17.34
CA ALA A 47 -16.51 -1.85 16.89
C ALA A 47 -16.36 -2.10 15.37
N THR A 48 -16.27 -1.02 14.59
CA THR A 48 -16.04 -1.08 13.15
C THR A 48 -14.59 -1.44 12.85
N VAL A 49 -13.64 -0.81 13.57
CA VAL A 49 -12.20 -1.11 13.49
C VAL A 49 -11.94 -2.57 13.86
N SER A 50 -12.48 -3.03 15.00
CA SER A 50 -12.30 -4.42 15.48
C SER A 50 -12.81 -5.43 14.46
N ALA A 51 -13.94 -5.17 13.80
CA ALA A 51 -14.45 -6.09 12.79
C ALA A 51 -13.58 -6.15 11.53
N ILE A 52 -12.90 -5.06 11.18
CA ILE A 52 -11.95 -5.01 10.06
C ILE A 52 -10.66 -5.74 10.46
N ALA A 53 -10.20 -5.55 11.71
CA ALA A 53 -9.09 -6.27 12.33
C ALA A 53 -9.30 -7.79 12.30
N ASP A 54 -10.47 -8.25 12.76
CA ASP A 54 -10.84 -9.67 12.73
C ASP A 54 -10.81 -10.23 11.31
N GLY A 55 -11.27 -9.43 10.34
CA GLY A 55 -11.24 -9.82 8.94
C GLY A 55 -9.82 -9.93 8.40
N GLU A 56 -8.94 -9.00 8.78
CA GLU A 56 -7.53 -9.01 8.39
C GLU A 56 -6.78 -10.20 8.97
N ILE A 57 -6.94 -10.46 10.26
CA ILE A 57 -6.38 -11.63 10.96
C ILE A 57 -6.86 -12.93 10.31
N ALA A 58 -8.15 -13.01 9.94
CA ALA A 58 -8.71 -14.19 9.30
C ALA A 58 -8.10 -14.51 7.92
N ILE A 59 -7.55 -13.51 7.21
CA ILE A 59 -6.91 -13.71 5.90
C ILE A 59 -5.39 -13.85 6.00
N THR A 60 -4.73 -13.13 6.91
CA THR A 60 -3.28 -13.19 7.10
C THR A 60 -2.85 -14.40 7.91
N HIS A 61 -3.74 -14.95 8.74
CA HIS A 61 -3.43 -15.95 9.76
C HIS A 61 -2.40 -15.44 10.79
N GLU A 62 -2.36 -14.14 11.02
CA GLU A 62 -1.51 -13.49 12.02
C GLU A 62 -2.27 -13.25 13.32
N ASP A 63 -1.59 -13.19 14.46
CA ASP A 63 -2.23 -12.93 15.77
C ASP A 63 -2.63 -11.45 15.97
N ALA A 64 -2.24 -10.57 15.04
CA ALA A 64 -2.52 -9.14 15.08
C ALA A 64 -2.69 -8.56 13.67
N PRO A 65 -3.37 -7.41 13.51
CA PRO A 65 -3.43 -6.70 12.25
C PRO A 65 -2.04 -6.18 11.86
N ARG A 66 -1.75 -6.11 10.56
CA ARG A 66 -0.50 -5.55 10.07
C ARG A 66 -0.50 -4.03 10.22
N ALA A 67 0.66 -3.49 10.57
CA ALA A 67 0.85 -2.04 10.72
C ALA A 67 0.57 -1.24 9.42
N ASP A 68 0.69 -1.86 8.26
CA ASP A 68 0.39 -1.25 6.94
C ASP A 68 -0.90 -1.79 6.30
N GLY A 69 -1.69 -2.52 7.09
CA GLY A 69 -2.88 -3.22 6.65
C GLY A 69 -4.14 -2.36 6.59
N PRO A 70 -5.24 -2.95 6.09
CA PRO A 70 -6.54 -2.28 6.04
C PRO A 70 -7.03 -1.81 7.41
N THR A 71 -6.71 -2.52 8.50
CA THR A 71 -7.09 -2.11 9.87
C THR A 71 -6.35 -0.85 10.32
N ALA A 72 -5.03 -0.81 10.14
CA ALA A 72 -4.22 0.35 10.49
C ALA A 72 -4.65 1.62 9.73
N PHE A 73 -5.07 1.46 8.47
CA PHE A 73 -5.68 2.55 7.71
C PHE A 73 -6.96 3.08 8.38
N VAL A 74 -7.86 2.22 8.84
CA VAL A 74 -9.10 2.66 9.49
C VAL A 74 -8.84 3.28 10.87
N GLU A 75 -7.91 2.74 11.65
CA GLU A 75 -7.48 3.33 12.93
C GLU A 75 -6.90 4.74 12.74
N SER A 76 -6.18 4.97 11.64
CA SER A 76 -5.65 6.30 11.29
C SER A 76 -6.74 7.34 11.03
N LEU A 77 -7.92 6.90 10.58
CA LEU A 77 -9.07 7.78 10.33
C LEU A 77 -9.85 8.11 11.61
N ASP A 78 -9.89 7.18 12.57
CA ASP A 78 -10.61 7.34 13.84
C ASP A 78 -9.86 8.21 14.85
N SER A 79 -8.55 8.04 14.91
CA SER A 79 -7.71 8.64 15.95
C SER A 79 -7.67 10.17 15.91
N GLY A 80 -8.14 10.83 14.84
CA GLY A 80 -8.04 12.30 14.65
C GLY A 80 -6.61 12.86 14.67
N GLN A 81 -5.65 11.99 14.95
CA GLN A 81 -4.24 12.16 14.81
C GLN A 81 -4.00 11.94 13.33
N GLU A 82 -3.75 13.03 12.61
CA GLU A 82 -3.13 12.95 11.30
C GLU A 82 -1.99 11.94 11.43
N ALA A 83 -2.17 10.75 10.84
CA ALA A 83 -1.05 9.95 10.41
C ALA A 83 -0.06 10.92 9.76
N PRO A 84 1.26 10.81 9.97
CA PRO A 84 2.20 11.62 9.21
C PRO A 84 1.78 11.50 7.75
N ALA A 85 1.40 12.65 7.16
CA ALA A 85 0.56 12.76 5.98
C ALA A 85 0.80 11.63 4.98
N SER A 86 -0.02 10.60 5.07
CA SER A 86 -0.08 9.50 4.10
C SER A 86 -1.54 9.17 3.78
N THR A 87 -2.37 10.23 3.70
CA THR A 87 -3.10 10.38 2.44
C THR A 87 -2.04 10.42 1.36
N GLY A 88 -1.65 9.25 0.85
CA GLY A 88 -0.87 9.13 -0.37
C GLY A 88 -1.73 9.73 -1.46
N GLN A 89 -1.70 11.06 -1.59
CA GLN A 89 -2.00 11.70 -2.85
C GLN A 89 -1.04 11.03 -3.80
N HIS A 90 -1.57 10.16 -4.65
CA HIS A 90 -0.81 9.61 -5.75
C HIS A 90 -0.52 10.79 -6.67
N THR A 91 0.56 11.50 -6.37
CA THR A 91 0.94 12.74 -7.06
C THR A 91 1.48 12.43 -8.46
N GLY A 92 1.70 11.14 -8.74
CA GLY A 92 2.37 10.69 -9.95
C GLY A 92 3.83 11.10 -9.94
N LYS A 93 4.39 11.37 -8.75
CA LYS A 93 5.79 11.70 -8.51
C LYS A 93 6.43 10.65 -7.62
N LEU A 94 7.74 10.58 -7.66
CA LEU A 94 8.53 9.82 -6.69
C LEU A 94 8.65 10.63 -5.40
N ASP A 95 7.52 10.87 -4.74
CA ASP A 95 7.48 11.47 -3.42
C ASP A 95 7.82 10.44 -2.32
N ASP A 96 7.97 10.92 -1.08
CA ASP A 96 8.36 10.08 0.06
C ASP A 96 7.40 8.89 0.26
N SER A 97 6.11 9.08 -0.03
CA SER A 97 5.10 8.02 0.03
C SER A 97 5.35 6.95 -1.04
N THR A 98 5.58 7.36 -2.30
CA THR A 98 5.87 6.45 -3.41
C THR A 98 7.19 5.72 -3.19
N ILE A 99 8.23 6.42 -2.74
CA ILE A 99 9.54 5.83 -2.44
C ILE A 99 9.42 4.82 -1.29
N SER A 100 8.63 5.13 -0.26
CA SER A 100 8.37 4.19 0.84
C SER A 100 7.67 2.93 0.35
N ALA A 101 6.66 3.06 -0.52
CA ALA A 101 5.98 1.90 -1.12
C ALA A 101 6.92 1.04 -1.98
N ILE A 102 7.82 1.66 -2.75
CA ILE A 102 8.87 0.97 -3.52
C ILE A 102 9.81 0.24 -2.57
N THR A 103 10.19 0.87 -1.45
CA THR A 103 11.05 0.30 -0.43
C THR A 103 10.43 -0.96 0.19
N GLU A 104 9.16 -0.90 0.58
CA GLU A 104 8.46 -2.06 1.14
C GLU A 104 8.35 -3.22 0.13
N ALA A 105 8.13 -2.90 -1.14
CA ALA A 105 8.15 -3.91 -2.21
C ALA A 105 9.55 -4.52 -2.41
N GLU A 106 10.61 -3.72 -2.26
CA GLU A 106 11.99 -4.18 -2.35
C GLU A 106 12.32 -5.11 -1.19
N LYS A 107 12.00 -4.71 0.05
CA LYS A 107 12.18 -5.54 1.25
C LYS A 107 11.48 -6.88 1.10
N ARG A 108 10.24 -6.90 0.57
CA ARG A 108 9.49 -8.13 0.32
C ARG A 108 10.15 -9.03 -0.71
N THR A 109 10.83 -8.43 -1.70
CA THR A 109 11.47 -9.16 -2.81
C THR A 109 12.84 -9.71 -2.40
N THR A 110 13.64 -8.94 -1.66
CA THR A 110 15.00 -9.32 -1.26
C THR A 110 15.06 -10.00 0.11
N GLY A 111 14.01 -9.84 0.93
CA GLY A 111 14.01 -10.24 2.33
C GLY A 111 14.92 -9.39 3.22
N GLN A 112 15.45 -8.27 2.73
CA GLN A 112 16.33 -7.38 3.50
C GLN A 112 15.54 -6.22 4.09
N ASP A 113 15.79 -5.88 5.35
CA ASP A 113 15.17 -4.73 6.03
C ASP A 113 15.66 -3.36 5.54
N HIS A 114 16.73 -3.34 4.73
CA HIS A 114 17.34 -2.12 4.23
C HIS A 114 17.33 -2.08 2.70
N PRO A 115 17.24 -0.87 2.10
CA PRO A 115 17.43 -0.69 0.66
C PRO A 115 18.77 -1.26 0.22
N VAL A 116 18.78 -2.05 -0.85
CA VAL A 116 20.00 -2.64 -1.39
C VAL A 116 20.76 -1.59 -2.19
N GLU A 117 22.08 -1.58 -2.04
CA GLU A 117 22.93 -0.69 -2.85
C GLU A 117 22.76 -1.00 -4.34
N GLY A 118 22.41 0.02 -5.12
CA GLY A 118 22.07 -0.14 -6.55
C GLY A 118 20.66 -0.68 -6.83
N GLY A 119 19.89 -1.01 -5.79
CA GLY A 119 18.53 -1.51 -5.86
C GLY A 119 17.48 -0.46 -6.26
N PRO A 120 16.24 -0.90 -6.53
CA PRO A 120 15.17 -0.07 -7.07
C PRO A 120 14.82 1.12 -6.18
N THR A 121 14.90 1.00 -4.86
CA THR A 121 14.68 2.12 -3.92
C THR A 121 15.71 3.22 -4.09
N ILE A 122 16.99 2.85 -4.22
CA ILE A 122 18.06 3.83 -4.43
C ILE A 122 17.87 4.56 -5.76
N GLN A 123 17.45 3.83 -6.81
CA GLN A 123 17.13 4.44 -8.10
C GLN A 123 15.91 5.35 -8.02
N ALA A 124 14.87 4.96 -7.29
CA ALA A 124 13.70 5.82 -7.03
C ALA A 124 14.10 7.09 -6.26
N GLN A 125 14.97 6.98 -5.27
CA GLN A 125 15.47 8.11 -4.47
C GLN A 125 16.28 9.11 -5.31
N LYS A 126 17.01 8.66 -6.35
CA LYS A 126 17.72 9.58 -7.27
C LYS A 126 16.77 10.52 -8.01
N HIS A 127 15.53 10.08 -8.21
CA HIS A 127 14.47 10.84 -8.86
C HIS A 127 13.45 11.39 -7.85
N ALA A 128 13.81 11.48 -6.56
CA ALA A 128 12.91 11.96 -5.53
C ALA A 128 12.34 13.35 -5.86
N GLY A 129 11.02 13.50 -5.76
CA GLY A 129 10.28 14.71 -6.09
C GLY A 129 10.00 14.91 -7.59
N GLU A 130 10.57 14.09 -8.48
CA GLU A 130 10.30 14.13 -9.92
C GLU A 130 9.01 13.38 -10.29
N PRO A 131 8.28 13.80 -11.34
CA PRO A 131 7.19 13.02 -11.91
C PRO A 131 7.66 11.64 -12.38
N ILE A 132 6.89 10.60 -12.06
CA ILE A 132 7.11 9.23 -12.52
C ILE A 132 6.96 9.23 -14.05
N ASN A 133 8.09 9.01 -14.70
CA ASN A 133 8.23 9.00 -16.15
C ASN A 133 8.98 7.73 -16.60
N ARG A 134 9.09 7.55 -17.93
CA ARG A 134 9.73 6.36 -18.50
C ARG A 134 11.19 6.18 -18.06
N ALA A 135 11.95 7.27 -17.88
CA ALA A 135 13.35 7.19 -17.45
C ALA A 135 13.41 6.71 -15.99
N SER A 136 12.66 7.33 -15.09
CA SER A 136 12.61 6.90 -13.69
C SER A 136 12.15 5.45 -13.52
N LEU A 137 11.13 5.00 -14.28
CA LEU A 137 10.68 3.61 -14.27
C LEU A 137 11.74 2.65 -14.82
N HIS A 138 12.46 3.06 -15.87
CA HIS A 138 13.55 2.27 -16.42
C HIS A 138 14.67 2.08 -15.39
N ASP A 139 15.08 3.15 -14.71
CA ASP A 139 16.18 3.09 -13.75
C ASP A 139 15.79 2.27 -12.51
N ILE A 140 14.55 2.40 -12.03
CA ILE A 140 13.99 1.53 -10.98
C ILE A 140 13.99 0.06 -11.44
N THR A 141 13.61 -0.21 -12.69
CA THR A 141 13.61 -1.57 -13.26
C THR A 141 15.01 -2.15 -13.33
N GLU A 142 16.01 -1.37 -13.76
CA GLU A 142 17.40 -1.83 -13.82
C GLU A 142 17.97 -2.10 -12.41
N GLY A 143 17.60 -1.28 -11.43
CA GLY A 143 17.90 -1.56 -10.02
C GLY A 143 17.28 -2.87 -9.55
N GLU A 144 16.00 -3.10 -9.88
CA GLU A 144 15.30 -4.34 -9.53
C GLU A 144 15.94 -5.59 -10.15
N LYS A 145 16.32 -5.54 -11.44
CA LYS A 145 17.04 -6.66 -12.08
C LYS A 145 18.38 -6.95 -11.43
N THR A 146 19.08 -5.91 -10.99
CA THR A 146 20.39 -6.05 -10.34
C THR A 146 20.29 -6.84 -9.04
N ILE A 147 19.22 -6.65 -8.27
CA ILE A 147 19.04 -7.29 -6.96
C ILE A 147 18.34 -8.65 -7.03
N THR A 148 17.44 -8.84 -8.01
CA THR A 148 16.66 -10.08 -8.15
C THR A 148 17.33 -11.10 -9.04
N HIS A 149 18.35 -10.69 -9.80
CA HIS A 149 18.98 -11.47 -10.87
C HIS A 149 18.00 -11.94 -11.97
N GLU A 150 16.80 -11.36 -12.01
CA GLU A 150 15.77 -11.62 -13.02
C GLU A 150 15.98 -10.77 -14.27
N VAL A 151 15.52 -11.27 -15.42
CA VAL A 151 15.66 -10.56 -16.70
C VAL A 151 14.62 -9.43 -16.85
N SER A 152 13.58 -9.45 -16.02
CA SER A 152 12.45 -8.50 -16.05
C SER A 152 12.01 -8.13 -14.64
N ALA A 153 11.26 -7.02 -14.52
CA ALA A 153 10.58 -6.66 -13.28
C ALA A 153 9.75 -7.83 -12.74
N VAL A 154 9.86 -8.08 -11.44
CA VAL A 154 9.14 -9.13 -10.75
C VAL A 154 7.69 -8.72 -10.63
N LYS A 155 6.79 -9.70 -10.79
CA LYS A 155 5.35 -9.46 -10.63
C LYS A 155 5.06 -9.07 -9.18
N GLY A 156 4.56 -7.85 -8.98
CA GLY A 156 4.33 -7.29 -7.65
C GLY A 156 5.59 -6.75 -6.97
N GLY A 157 6.70 -6.63 -7.72
CA GLY A 157 7.94 -6.04 -7.25
C GLY A 157 7.96 -4.51 -7.29
N PRO A 158 9.10 -3.90 -6.93
CA PRO A 158 9.30 -2.45 -6.85
C PRO A 158 8.85 -1.66 -8.08
N THR A 159 9.16 -2.13 -9.29
CA THR A 159 8.72 -1.48 -10.54
C THR A 159 7.21 -1.53 -10.70
N ALA A 160 6.57 -2.66 -10.36
CA ALA A 160 5.12 -2.81 -10.44
C ALA A 160 4.41 -1.86 -9.47
N THR A 161 4.99 -1.65 -8.28
CA THR A 161 4.52 -0.65 -7.32
C THR A 161 4.62 0.76 -7.89
N ALA A 162 5.78 1.16 -8.42
CA ALA A 162 5.96 2.48 -9.04
C ALA A 162 4.98 2.73 -10.19
N GLN A 163 4.73 1.72 -11.02
CA GLN A 163 3.72 1.79 -12.08
C GLN A 163 2.31 1.92 -11.52
N SER A 164 1.98 1.18 -10.46
CA SER A 164 0.68 1.27 -9.81
C SER A 164 0.44 2.67 -9.25
N GLU A 165 1.44 3.29 -8.64
CA GLU A 165 1.34 4.66 -8.09
C GLU A 165 1.12 5.69 -9.20
N LEU A 166 1.81 5.55 -10.34
CA LEU A 166 1.54 6.37 -11.52
C LEU A 166 0.12 6.16 -12.07
N SER A 167 -0.37 4.91 -12.10
CA SER A 167 -1.74 4.61 -12.55
C SER A 167 -2.80 5.20 -11.61
N LYS A 168 -2.61 5.10 -10.29
CA LYS A 168 -3.50 5.68 -9.28
C LYS A 168 -3.53 7.21 -9.36
N SER A 169 -2.42 7.85 -9.72
CA SER A 169 -2.36 9.31 -9.91
C SER A 169 -3.20 9.85 -11.07
N ARG A 170 -3.43 9.02 -12.09
CA ARG A 170 -4.12 9.41 -13.33
C ARG A 170 -5.63 9.17 -13.29
N ASN A 171 -6.16 8.62 -12.20
CA ASN A 171 -7.53 8.12 -12.09
C ASN A 171 -8.29 8.85 -10.99
#